data_AF-A0A3D2NL90-F1
#
_entry.id   AF-A0A3D2NL90-F1
#
_cell.length_a   1.000
_cell.length_b   1.000
_cell.length_c   1.000
_cell.angle_alpha   90.00
_cell.angle_beta   90.00
_cell.angle_gamma   90.00
#
_symmetry.space_group_name_H-M   'P 1'
#
loop_
_entity.id
_entity.type
_entity.pdbx_description
1 polymer ?
#
loop_
_entity_poly.entity_id
_entity_poly.type
_entity_poly.pdbx_seq_one_letter_code
_entity_poly.pdbx_strand_id
1 'polypeptide(L)'
;MPIVAPAPAVSLEEIELRVLHLPLVSPFTTSFGTETVREVIVVRARTSDGVDGWGEIVTQNAPAYSSEYTHGAWDVATRWLA
;
A
#
# COMPACT_ATOMS: atom_id res chain seq x y z
N MET A 1 8.94 -20.72 -14.51
CA MET A 1 7.75 -20.18 -15.19
C MET A 1 8.25 -19.28 -16.30
N PRO A 2 7.93 -19.52 -17.59
CA PRO A 2 8.35 -18.57 -18.60
C PRO A 2 7.62 -17.25 -18.35
N ILE A 3 8.34 -16.16 -18.50
CA ILE A 3 7.82 -14.81 -18.39
C ILE A 3 6.75 -14.67 -19.48
N VAL A 4 5.51 -14.49 -19.01
CA VAL A 4 4.33 -14.14 -19.81
C VAL A 4 4.67 -12.89 -20.62
N ALA A 5 4.19 -12.83 -21.87
CA ALA A 5 4.30 -11.62 -22.68
C ALA A 5 3.93 -10.37 -21.85
N PRO A 6 4.59 -9.22 -22.07
CA PRO A 6 4.31 -8.01 -21.29
C PRO A 6 2.82 -7.69 -21.34
N ALA A 7 2.28 -7.25 -20.21
CA ALA A 7 0.89 -6.80 -20.14
C ALA A 7 0.67 -5.65 -21.14
N PRO A 8 -0.54 -5.54 -21.72
CA PRO A 8 -0.87 -4.40 -22.56
C PRO A 8 -0.68 -3.09 -21.80
N ALA A 9 -0.27 -2.04 -22.50
CA ALA A 9 -0.19 -0.71 -21.92
C ALA A 9 -1.59 -0.24 -21.49
N VAL A 10 -1.64 0.42 -20.34
CA VAL A 10 -2.86 1.05 -19.80
C VAL A 10 -2.64 2.54 -19.60
N SER A 11 -3.70 3.33 -19.74
CA SER A 11 -3.72 4.75 -19.37
C SER A 11 -4.45 4.89 -18.03
N LEU A 12 -3.88 5.67 -17.11
CA LEU A 12 -4.47 5.92 -15.79
C LEU A 12 -5.20 7.26 -15.79
N GLU A 13 -6.38 7.31 -15.18
CA GLU A 13 -7.17 8.53 -15.00
C GLU A 13 -7.12 9.06 -13.56
N GLU A 14 -7.02 8.16 -12.59
CA GLU A 14 -7.09 8.52 -11.17
C GLU A 14 -6.25 7.55 -10.34
N ILE A 15 -5.52 8.10 -9.36
CA ILE A 15 -4.90 7.35 -8.29
C ILE A 15 -5.51 7.84 -6.97
N GLU A 16 -6.06 6.90 -6.19
CA GLU A 16 -6.62 7.18 -4.87
C GLU A 16 -5.82 6.44 -3.80
N LEU A 17 -5.44 7.15 -2.75
CA LEU A 17 -4.73 6.61 -1.59
C LEU A 17 -5.66 6.63 -0.37
N ARG A 18 -5.76 5.50 0.34
CA ARG A 18 -6.56 5.37 1.56
C ARG A 18 -5.73 4.77 2.68
N VAL A 19 -5.68 5.44 3.83
CA VAL A 19 -5.17 4.84 5.07
C VAL A 19 -6.28 4.01 5.70
N LEU A 20 -6.00 2.73 5.94
CA LEU A 20 -6.90 1.84 6.67
C LEU A 20 -6.29 1.49 8.03
N HIS A 21 -7.15 1.45 9.05
CA HIS A 21 -6.84 0.89 10.37
C HIS A 21 -7.65 -0.38 10.56
N LEU A 22 -6.99 -1.53 10.45
CA LEU A 22 -7.62 -2.84 10.53
C LEU A 22 -7.28 -3.51 11.87
N PRO A 23 -8.23 -3.63 12.82
CA PRO A 23 -8.00 -4.36 14.06
C PRO A 23 -7.63 -5.81 13.77
N LEU A 24 -6.55 -6.30 14.38
CA LEU A 24 -6.13 -7.69 14.25
C LEU A 24 -7.05 -8.60 15.09
N VAL A 25 -7.37 -9.79 14.56
CA VAL A 25 -8.16 -10.81 15.29
C VAL A 25 -7.48 -11.20 16.60
N SER A 26 -6.14 -11.26 16.62
CA SER A 26 -5.32 -11.44 17.80
C SER A 26 -4.09 -10.56 17.73
N PRO A 27 -3.58 -10.03 18.87
CA PRO A 27 -2.32 -9.28 18.89
C PRO A 27 -1.15 -10.09 18.32
N PHE A 28 -0.26 -9.42 17.59
CA PHE A 28 0.95 -10.03 17.02
C PHE A 28 2.20 -9.40 17.63
N THR A 29 3.07 -10.21 18.24
CA THR A 29 4.26 -9.72 18.96
C THR A 29 5.53 -10.17 18.27
N THR A 30 6.44 -9.22 18.07
CA THR A 30 7.81 -9.45 17.61
C THR A 30 8.80 -8.79 18.57
N SER A 31 10.10 -8.82 18.26
CA SER A 31 11.11 -8.04 18.99
C SER A 31 10.88 -6.53 18.92
N PHE A 32 10.07 -6.04 17.98
CA PHE A 32 9.76 -4.62 17.80
C PHE A 32 8.52 -4.16 18.59
N GLY A 33 7.85 -5.07 19.30
CA GLY A 33 6.66 -4.79 20.09
C GLY A 33 5.45 -5.60 19.66
N THR A 34 4.29 -5.22 20.20
CA THR A 34 3.00 -5.87 19.94
C THR A 34 2.14 -4.97 19.07
N GLU A 35 1.70 -5.49 17.92
CA GLU A 35 0.76 -4.85 17.01
C GLU A 35 -0.65 -5.38 17.29
N THR A 36 -1.63 -4.47 17.40
CA THR A 36 -3.07 -4.80 17.57
C THR A 36 -3.93 -4.26 16.44
N VAL A 37 -3.40 -3.33 15.65
CA VAL A 37 -4.05 -2.70 14.51
C VAL A 37 -3.04 -2.67 13.38
N ARG A 38 -3.46 -3.15 12.20
CA ARG A 38 -2.71 -3.01 10.97
C ARG A 38 -3.06 -1.69 10.31
N GLU A 39 -2.09 -0.77 10.30
CA GLU A 39 -2.17 0.48 9.55
C GLU A 39 -1.51 0.29 8.18
N VAL A 40 -2.26 0.44 7.10
CA VAL A 40 -1.77 0.25 5.72
C VAL A 40 -2.35 1.29 4.79
N ILE A 41 -1.66 1.54 3.67
CA ILE A 41 -2.19 2.38 2.59
C ILE A 41 -2.66 1.46 1.48
N VAL A 42 -3.94 1.54 1.14
CA VAL A 42 -4.51 0.91 -0.05
C VAL A 42 -4.51 1.92 -1.19
N VAL A 43 -4.04 1.48 -2.35
CA VAL A 43 -3.95 2.26 -3.58
C VAL A 43 -4.98 1.73 -4.56
N ARG A 44 -5.84 2.61 -5.08
CA ARG A 44 -6.71 2.33 -6.22
C ARG A 44 -6.19 3.11 -7.42
N ALA A 45 -5.93 2.42 -8.52
CA ALA A 45 -5.60 3.03 -9.80
C ALA A 45 -6.73 2.74 -10.79
N ARG A 46 -7.38 3.79 -11.28
CA ARG A 46 -8.43 3.69 -12.29
C ARG A 46 -7.85 3.90 -13.68
N THR A 47 -8.13 2.98 -14.59
CA THR A 47 -7.76 3.09 -16.00
C THR A 47 -8.80 3.86 -16.80
N SER A 48 -8.42 4.37 -17.97
CA SER A 48 -9.33 5.13 -18.86
C SER A 48 -10.47 4.34 -19.46
N ASP A 49 -10.40 3.01 -19.43
CA ASP A 49 -11.50 2.11 -19.79
C ASP A 49 -12.39 1.74 -18.58
N GLY A 50 -12.20 2.41 -17.44
CA GLY A 50 -13.06 2.29 -16.26
C GLY A 50 -12.75 1.09 -15.35
N VAL A 51 -11.59 0.44 -15.51
CA VAL A 51 -11.17 -0.69 -14.67
C VAL A 51 -10.40 -0.17 -13.45
N ASP A 52 -10.72 -0.71 -12.27
CA ASP A 52 -9.98 -0.42 -11.03
C ASP A 52 -8.95 -1.53 -10.75
N GLY A 53 -7.69 -1.14 -10.65
CA GLY A 53 -6.60 -1.94 -10.08
C GLY A 53 -6.34 -1.56 -8.63
N TRP A 54 -5.97 -2.54 -7.81
CA TRP A 54 -5.71 -2.34 -6.38
C TRP A 54 -4.31 -2.82 -6.01
N GLY A 55 -3.65 -2.03 -5.16
CA GLY A 55 -2.36 -2.33 -4.57
C GLY A 55 -2.30 -1.92 -3.10
N GLU A 56 -1.25 -2.35 -2.41
CA GLU A 56 -1.04 -2.04 -0.99
C GLU A 56 0.39 -1.55 -0.79
N ILE A 57 0.56 -0.50 0.01
CA ILE A 57 1.86 -0.09 0.55
C ILE A 57 1.99 -0.68 1.95
N VAL A 58 2.77 -1.75 2.04
CA VAL A 58 2.82 -2.67 3.18
C VAL A 58 3.88 -2.23 4.20
N THR A 59 3.71 -1.03 4.75
CA THR A 59 4.61 -0.47 5.77
C THR A 59 4.13 -0.77 7.19
N GLN A 60 5.01 -0.59 8.18
CA GLN A 60 4.63 -0.57 9.59
C GLN A 60 4.41 0.87 10.06
N ASN A 61 3.76 1.05 11.22
CA ASN A 61 3.53 2.37 11.82
C ASN A 61 4.83 3.11 12.20
N ALA A 62 5.93 2.37 12.38
CA ALA A 62 7.24 2.86 12.77
C ALA A 62 8.35 2.18 11.95
N PRO A 63 9.51 2.85 11.76
CA PRO A 63 10.62 2.31 10.96
C PRO A 63 11.46 1.28 11.73
N ALA A 64 10.81 0.24 12.23
CA ALA A 64 11.43 -0.78 13.08
C ALA A 64 11.99 -1.95 12.24
N TYR A 65 11.28 -2.36 11.19
CA TYR A 65 11.73 -3.41 10.25
C TYR A 65 12.51 -2.84 9.06
N SER A 66 12.09 -1.72 8.50
CA SER A 66 12.76 -0.97 7.44
C SER A 66 12.73 0.53 7.73
N SER A 67 13.41 1.34 6.93
CA SER A 67 13.33 2.80 7.02
C SER A 67 11.98 3.38 6.55
N GLU A 68 11.15 2.57 5.89
CA GLU A 68 9.83 2.97 5.42
C GLU A 68 8.78 2.69 6.50
N TYR A 69 7.91 3.67 6.74
CA TYR A 69 6.82 3.60 7.69
C TYR A 69 5.61 4.36 7.13
N THR A 70 4.39 4.02 7.58
CA THR A 70 3.14 4.43 6.90
C THR A 70 3.04 5.92 6.67
N HIS A 71 3.35 6.74 7.67
CA HIS A 71 3.30 8.20 7.49
C HIS A 71 4.35 8.72 6.49
N GLY A 72 5.56 8.18 6.49
CA GLY A 72 6.59 8.53 5.50
C GLY A 72 6.22 8.08 4.09
N ALA A 73 5.69 6.85 3.95
CA ALA A 73 5.21 6.34 2.68
C ALA A 73 4.01 7.12 2.13
N TRP A 74 3.11 7.58 3.01
CA TRP A 74 2.01 8.48 2.66
C TRP A 74 2.53 9.81 2.08
N ASP A 75 3.50 10.44 2.74
CA ASP A 75 4.10 11.68 2.26
C ASP A 75 4.74 11.52 0.87
N VAL A 76 5.48 10.42 0.67
CA VAL A 76 6.11 10.14 -0.63
C VAL A 76 5.05 9.86 -1.71
N ALA A 77 4.06 9.02 -1.41
CA ALA A 77 3.03 8.67 -2.38
C ALA A 77 2.19 9.89 -2.79
N THR A 78 1.81 10.74 -1.84
CA THR A 78 1.01 11.94 -2.12
C THR A 78 1.78 13.04 -2.85
N ARG A 79 3.11 13.11 -2.74
CA ARG A 79 3.92 14.14 -3.41
C ARG A 79 4.44 13.71 -4.78
N TRP A 80 4.66 12.42 -4.98
CA TRP A 80 5.43 11.93 -6.13
C TRP A 80 4.72 10.86 -6.95
N LEU A 81 3.62 10.27 -6.47
CA LEU A 81 2.84 9.28 -7.21
C LEU A 81 1.47 9.80 -7.65
N ALA A 82 0.70 10.38 -6.72
CA ALA A 82 -0.68 10.81 -6.91
C ALA A 82 -0.82 12.33 -7.11
#